data_AF-A0AAD9W053-F1
#
_entry.id   AF-A0AAD9W053-F1
#
_cell.length_a   1.000
_cell.length_b   1.000
_cell.length_c   1.000
_cell.angle_alpha   90.00
_cell.angle_beta   90.00
_cell.angle_gamma   90.00
#
_symmetry.space_group_name_H-M   'P 1'
#
loop_
_entity.id
_entity.type
_entity.pdbx_description
1 polymer ?
#
loop_
_entity_poly.entity_id
_entity_poly.type
_entity_poly.pdbx_seq_one_letter_code
_entity_poly.pdbx_strand_id
1 'polypeptide(L)'
;MNQGLENFAITCPNDDSCTYNFRIIRGVQTPDQFYRHTDCIFTINRDLDNPASQVNLTNQLCDGTDEFKVNGQWNYNGSISLCIIHEISDSWAFFGYETSQILNANASWMVTSPCYQIGTFNDSDRPPGYPGDGRVELWSDNEGLGRQRKSKMRIGCLQFAPQVGDVDGNLSRADAALSRADPDDLDSLDLLVVPEMAFSGYNFTSLSQIIPFLEYAGTGISSLWARSRALKHNCHVVVGFPEQVDVSDKWPTSPEYYNSAIVVSNEGETIATYRKHFLYMIDETWALEGSGFGKEYIPGLGQTAMGICMDINPYKFEAPWHAFEFAFHVLEVRANLVILSMAWLTREDVTTFTSKPDEPDMETLTYWVQRMEPIIRAENDEEIVFVFCNRCGIEGDTVYAGTSTVISIKQGECRVHGLLPRGRESLLVVDTDDPPLGKLISRVDTDLDSDASPEDVSVPAASEDGALPNGSPHTG
;
A
#
# COMPACT_ATOMS: atom_id res chain seq x y z
N MET A 1 -7.45 -10.95 -16.95
CA MET A 1 -6.55 -11.87 -17.69
C MET A 1 -5.40 -12.18 -16.76
N ASN A 2 -4.93 -13.43 -16.68
CA ASN A 2 -3.79 -13.79 -15.84
C ASN A 2 -2.56 -14.01 -16.70
N GLN A 3 -1.40 -13.76 -16.10
CA GLN A 3 -0.10 -14.11 -16.65
C GLN A 3 0.57 -15.12 -15.74
N GLY A 4 1.13 -16.16 -16.35
CA GLY A 4 1.95 -17.15 -15.70
C GLY A 4 3.43 -16.87 -15.94
N LEU A 5 4.25 -17.16 -14.94
CA LEU A 5 5.68 -17.37 -15.10
C LEU A 5 5.98 -18.84 -14.80
N GLU A 6 6.59 -19.52 -15.76
CA GLU A 6 6.94 -20.94 -15.68
C GLU A 6 8.46 -21.11 -15.84
N ASN A 7 9.04 -22.11 -15.18
CA ASN A 7 10.46 -22.47 -15.28
C ASN A 7 11.40 -21.31 -14.93
N PHE A 8 11.02 -20.51 -13.93
CA PHE A 8 11.82 -19.35 -13.54
C PHE A 8 13.13 -19.78 -12.85
N ALA A 9 14.24 -19.41 -13.46
CA ALA A 9 15.58 -19.74 -13.00
C ALA A 9 16.53 -18.56 -13.14
N ILE A 10 17.39 -18.40 -12.14
CA ILE A 10 18.52 -17.47 -12.16
C ILE A 10 19.79 -18.31 -12.08
N THR A 11 20.68 -18.15 -13.07
CA THR A 11 21.97 -18.84 -13.11
C THR A 11 23.09 -17.81 -13.05
N CYS A 12 23.82 -17.81 -11.94
CA CYS A 12 24.96 -16.92 -11.72
C CYS A 12 26.24 -17.77 -11.73
N PRO A 13 26.99 -17.86 -12.86
CA PRO A 13 28.24 -18.61 -12.91
C PRO A 13 29.33 -18.01 -12.01
N ASN A 14 29.22 -16.73 -11.69
CA ASN A 14 30.10 -15.94 -10.82
C ASN A 14 29.34 -14.69 -10.32
N ASP A 15 30.00 -13.87 -9.51
CA ASP A 15 29.43 -12.61 -8.98
C ASP A 15 29.29 -11.51 -10.05
N ASP A 16 29.92 -11.70 -11.22
CA ASP A 16 29.98 -10.67 -12.27
C ASP A 16 28.76 -10.70 -13.20
N SER A 17 28.07 -11.84 -13.31
CA SER A 17 26.94 -12.00 -14.23
C SER A 17 25.91 -13.01 -13.72
N CYS A 18 24.63 -12.71 -13.97
CA CYS A 18 23.51 -13.61 -13.72
C CYS A 18 22.56 -13.62 -14.92
N THR A 19 22.25 -14.81 -15.41
CA THR A 19 21.27 -15.00 -16.49
C THR A 19 19.91 -15.35 -15.89
N TYR A 20 18.91 -14.57 -16.27
CA TYR A 20 17.50 -14.80 -15.96
C TYR A 20 16.87 -15.58 -17.12
N ASN A 21 16.16 -16.66 -16.81
CA ASN A 21 15.48 -17.49 -17.79
C ASN A 21 14.12 -17.92 -17.26
N PHE A 22 13.06 -17.62 -17.99
CA PHE A 22 11.70 -18.03 -17.67
C PHE A 22 10.80 -17.97 -18.89
N ARG A 23 9.62 -18.58 -18.78
CA ARG A 23 8.59 -18.54 -19.80
C ARG A 23 7.40 -17.74 -19.32
N ILE A 24 7.03 -16.72 -20.09
CA ILE A 24 5.82 -15.92 -19.89
C ILE A 24 4.65 -16.62 -20.58
N ILE A 25 3.56 -16.84 -19.85
CA ILE A 25 2.34 -17.50 -20.34
C ILE A 25 1.17 -16.52 -20.22
N ARG A 26 0.45 -16.25 -21.31
CA ARG A 26 -0.72 -15.36 -21.30
C ARG A 26 -2.03 -16.14 -21.44
N GLY A 27 -3.09 -15.60 -20.83
CA GLY A 27 -4.45 -16.12 -20.98
C GLY A 27 -4.79 -17.30 -20.06
N VAL A 28 -4.15 -17.40 -18.90
CA VAL A 28 -4.36 -18.53 -17.97
C VAL A 28 -5.71 -18.38 -17.25
N GLN A 29 -6.80 -18.81 -17.88
CA GLN A 29 -8.14 -18.83 -17.26
C GLN A 29 -8.83 -20.21 -17.32
N THR A 30 -8.57 -21.07 -18.32
CA THR A 30 -9.13 -22.43 -18.39
C THR A 30 -8.18 -23.42 -19.10
N PRO A 31 -8.24 -24.74 -18.78
CA PRO A 31 -7.30 -25.75 -19.31
C PRO A 31 -7.25 -25.89 -20.84
N ASP A 32 -8.27 -25.42 -21.56
CA ASP A 32 -8.46 -25.65 -23.00
C ASP A 32 -8.19 -24.43 -23.91
N GLN A 33 -7.55 -23.36 -23.41
CA GLN A 33 -7.17 -22.21 -24.24
C GLN A 33 -5.76 -22.37 -24.84
N PHE A 34 -5.59 -21.91 -26.08
CA PHE A 34 -4.27 -21.79 -26.72
C PHE A 34 -3.42 -20.79 -25.95
N TYR A 35 -2.49 -21.28 -25.14
CA TYR A 35 -1.51 -20.46 -24.46
C TYR A 35 -0.49 -19.92 -25.48
N ARG A 36 -0.34 -18.60 -25.54
CA ARG A 36 0.87 -18.01 -26.13
C ARG A 36 1.95 -18.01 -25.07
N HIS A 37 3.08 -18.61 -25.42
CA HIS A 37 4.26 -18.66 -24.59
C HIS A 37 5.34 -17.81 -25.23
N THR A 38 6.02 -17.02 -24.40
CA THR A 38 7.18 -16.23 -24.80
C THR A 38 8.32 -16.59 -23.86
N ASP A 39 9.39 -17.18 -24.41
CA ASP A 39 10.61 -17.42 -23.64
C ASP A 39 11.31 -16.08 -23.42
N CYS A 40 11.63 -15.77 -22.17
CA CYS A 40 12.31 -14.55 -21.78
C CYS A 40 13.67 -14.91 -21.18
N ILE A 41 14.73 -14.48 -21.87
CA ILE A 41 16.10 -14.66 -21.43
C ILE A 41 16.78 -13.31 -21.52
N PHE A 42 17.53 -12.95 -20.48
CA PHE A 42 18.43 -11.80 -20.48
C PHE A 42 19.52 -12.00 -19.42
N THR A 43 20.61 -11.23 -19.52
CA THR A 43 21.73 -11.31 -18.58
C THR A 43 21.97 -9.96 -17.93
N ILE A 44 22.08 -9.98 -16.61
CA ILE A 44 22.46 -8.84 -15.78
C ILE A 44 23.92 -8.99 -15.41
N ASN A 45 24.65 -7.88 -15.50
CA ASN A 45 26.01 -7.79 -14.99
C ASN A 45 25.98 -7.08 -13.64
N ARG A 46 26.99 -7.33 -12.82
CA ARG A 46 27.21 -6.57 -11.59
C ARG A 46 27.24 -5.06 -11.86
N ASP A 47 26.85 -4.29 -10.85
CA ASP A 47 27.14 -2.86 -10.83
C ASP A 47 28.32 -2.57 -9.87
N LEU A 48 28.55 -1.29 -9.57
CA LEU A 48 29.67 -0.86 -8.73
C LEU A 48 29.54 -1.36 -7.29
N ASP A 49 28.31 -1.45 -6.79
CA ASP A 49 28.01 -1.64 -5.37
C ASP A 49 27.49 -3.05 -5.09
N ASN A 50 26.91 -3.72 -6.09
CA ASN A 50 26.23 -5.01 -5.93
C ASN A 50 26.76 -6.09 -6.90
N PRO A 51 26.91 -7.35 -6.44
CA PRO A 51 27.10 -8.49 -7.34
C PRO A 51 25.86 -8.67 -8.23
N ALA A 52 26.02 -9.27 -9.40
CA ALA A 52 24.94 -9.43 -10.39
C ALA A 52 23.67 -10.12 -9.82
N SER A 53 23.82 -10.93 -8.77
CA SER A 53 22.72 -11.64 -8.08
C SER A 53 21.86 -10.75 -7.18
N GLN A 54 22.27 -9.49 -6.96
CA GLN A 54 21.58 -8.52 -6.08
C GLN A 54 21.21 -7.23 -6.83
N VAL A 55 21.59 -7.11 -8.11
CA VAL A 55 21.25 -5.95 -8.93
C VAL A 55 19.76 -5.97 -9.25
N ASN A 56 19.07 -4.85 -8.97
CA ASN A 56 17.67 -4.66 -9.35
C ASN A 56 17.52 -4.58 -10.87
N LEU A 57 16.39 -5.08 -11.38
CA LEU A 57 16.12 -5.11 -12.82
C LEU A 57 15.35 -3.85 -13.20
N THR A 58 15.85 -3.16 -14.22
CA THR A 58 15.17 -2.01 -14.82
C THR A 58 15.08 -2.15 -16.32
N ASN A 59 13.86 -2.14 -16.84
CA ASN A 59 13.46 -2.19 -18.24
C ASN A 59 14.21 -3.25 -19.05
N GLN A 60 14.41 -4.43 -18.47
CA GLN A 60 15.13 -5.52 -19.13
C GLN A 60 14.27 -6.11 -20.23
N LEU A 61 14.80 -6.14 -21.45
CA LEU A 61 14.12 -6.69 -22.61
C LEU A 61 14.39 -8.20 -22.70
N CYS A 62 13.36 -8.96 -23.03
CA CYS A 62 13.51 -10.39 -23.32
C CYS A 62 14.21 -10.58 -24.68
N ASP A 63 15.23 -11.42 -24.74
CA ASP A 63 15.93 -11.71 -26.00
C ASP A 63 14.96 -12.21 -27.09
N GLY A 64 14.99 -11.57 -28.26
CA GLY A 64 14.19 -11.97 -29.42
C GLY A 64 12.76 -11.40 -29.47
N THR A 65 12.38 -10.53 -28.53
CA THR A 65 11.08 -9.83 -28.56
C THR A 65 11.15 -8.46 -27.87
N ASP A 66 10.40 -7.48 -28.37
CA ASP A 66 10.15 -6.18 -27.73
C ASP A 66 8.78 -6.14 -27.04
N GLU A 67 8.04 -7.25 -27.05
CA GLU A 67 6.69 -7.36 -26.48
C GLU A 67 6.68 -7.23 -24.95
N PHE A 68 7.79 -7.56 -24.27
CA PHE A 68 7.88 -7.55 -22.81
C PHE A 68 9.11 -6.82 -22.27
N LYS A 69 8.89 -6.10 -21.16
CA LYS A 69 9.95 -5.60 -20.28
C LYS A 69 9.84 -6.23 -18.89
N VAL A 70 10.96 -6.32 -18.22
CA VAL A 70 11.07 -6.93 -16.89
C VAL A 70 11.73 -5.95 -15.95
N ASN A 71 10.99 -5.59 -14.90
CA ASN A 71 11.52 -4.90 -13.73
C ASN A 71 11.56 -5.87 -12.55
N GLY A 72 12.41 -5.59 -11.57
CA GLY A 72 12.66 -6.51 -10.48
C GLY A 72 13.36 -5.84 -9.32
N GLN A 73 12.90 -6.15 -8.11
CA GLN A 73 13.50 -5.67 -6.87
C GLN A 73 13.86 -6.86 -6.00
N TRP A 74 15.12 -6.93 -5.57
CA TRP A 74 15.53 -7.86 -4.53
C TRP A 74 15.14 -7.31 -3.16
N ASN A 75 14.52 -8.17 -2.35
CA ASN A 75 14.18 -7.92 -0.96
C ASN A 75 15.25 -8.56 -0.05
N TYR A 76 15.48 -7.97 1.12
CA TYR A 76 16.53 -8.41 2.06
C TYR A 76 16.38 -9.84 2.59
N ASN A 77 15.15 -10.38 2.61
CA ASN A 77 14.91 -11.77 2.98
C ASN A 77 15.41 -12.76 1.90
N GLY A 78 16.00 -12.28 0.81
CA GLY A 78 16.43 -13.08 -0.33
C GLY A 78 15.30 -13.41 -1.29
N SER A 79 14.14 -12.75 -1.19
CA SER A 79 13.11 -12.85 -2.22
C SER A 79 13.32 -11.79 -3.31
N ILE A 80 12.81 -12.04 -4.51
CA ILE A 80 12.74 -11.07 -5.60
C ILE A 80 11.27 -10.82 -5.96
N SER A 81 10.89 -9.56 -6.03
CA SER A 81 9.63 -9.10 -6.61
C SER A 81 9.88 -8.71 -8.07
N LEU A 82 9.22 -9.36 -9.02
CA LEU A 82 9.28 -9.04 -10.44
C LEU A 82 8.02 -8.33 -10.88
N CYS A 83 8.17 -7.39 -11.78
CA CYS A 83 7.08 -6.81 -12.54
C CYS A 83 7.31 -7.10 -14.01
N ILE A 84 6.47 -7.95 -14.60
CA ILE A 84 6.50 -8.24 -16.02
C ILE A 84 5.53 -7.30 -16.73
N ILE A 85 6.09 -6.47 -17.60
CA ILE A 85 5.37 -5.46 -18.38
C ILE A 85 5.16 -6.03 -19.77
N HIS A 86 3.92 -6.10 -20.21
CA HIS A 86 3.57 -6.39 -21.59
C HIS A 86 3.30 -5.07 -22.32
N GLU A 87 4.26 -4.64 -23.16
CA GLU A 87 4.31 -3.30 -23.76
C GLU A 87 3.15 -3.03 -24.71
N ILE A 88 2.68 -4.06 -25.43
CA ILE A 88 1.63 -3.88 -26.45
C ILE A 88 0.28 -3.60 -25.81
N SER A 89 -0.05 -4.30 -24.72
CA SER A 89 -1.34 -4.11 -24.05
C SER A 89 -1.26 -3.26 -22.79
N ASP A 90 -0.07 -2.74 -22.46
CA ASP A 90 0.19 -1.95 -21.27
C ASP A 90 -0.38 -2.63 -20.01
N SER A 91 0.15 -3.82 -19.70
CA SER A 91 -0.30 -4.63 -18.57
C SER A 91 0.86 -5.16 -17.74
N TRP A 92 0.70 -5.15 -16.41
CA TRP A 92 1.73 -5.55 -15.45
C TRP A 92 1.29 -6.78 -14.70
N ALA A 93 2.18 -7.73 -14.51
CA ALA A 93 1.96 -8.85 -13.60
C ALA A 93 3.11 -8.89 -12.59
N PHE A 94 2.77 -8.95 -11.31
CA PHE A 94 3.74 -8.94 -10.22
C PHE A 94 3.94 -10.34 -9.68
N PHE A 95 5.18 -10.76 -9.48
CA PHE A 95 5.51 -12.10 -9.02
C PHE A 95 6.55 -12.01 -7.91
N GLY A 96 6.34 -12.72 -6.81
CA GLY A 96 7.34 -12.88 -5.75
C GLY A 96 7.95 -14.28 -5.80
N TYR A 97 9.27 -14.37 -5.66
CA TYR A 97 10.00 -15.63 -5.56
C TYR A 97 11.04 -15.59 -4.46
N GLU A 98 11.21 -16.66 -3.71
CA GLU A 98 12.33 -16.83 -2.78
C GLU A 98 13.59 -17.29 -3.51
N THR A 99 14.78 -16.82 -3.11
CA THR A 99 16.09 -17.25 -3.66
C THR A 99 16.21 -18.77 -3.75
N SER A 100 15.77 -19.48 -2.70
CA SER A 100 15.83 -20.94 -2.62
C SER A 100 15.01 -21.67 -3.70
N GLN A 101 14.04 -21.00 -4.32
CA GLN A 101 13.20 -21.56 -5.36
C GLN A 101 13.83 -21.42 -6.76
N ILE A 102 14.73 -20.45 -6.97
CA ILE A 102 15.07 -19.93 -8.30
C ILE A 102 16.56 -20.02 -8.66
N LEU A 103 17.47 -20.07 -7.68
CA LEU A 103 18.92 -20.16 -7.92
C LEU A 103 19.37 -21.60 -8.22
N ASN A 104 20.09 -21.82 -9.33
CA ASN A 104 20.60 -23.12 -9.81
C ASN A 104 19.52 -24.19 -10.14
N ALA A 105 18.28 -23.73 -10.38
CA ALA A 105 17.08 -24.46 -10.79
C ALA A 105 16.49 -25.49 -9.80
N ASN A 106 15.20 -25.29 -9.45
CA ASN A 106 14.16 -26.33 -9.60
C ASN A 106 12.70 -25.77 -9.51
N ALA A 107 12.43 -24.54 -9.94
CA ALA A 107 11.05 -24.06 -10.05
C ALA A 107 10.39 -24.54 -11.36
N SER A 108 10.04 -25.83 -11.43
CA SER A 108 9.32 -26.41 -12.58
C SER A 108 7.80 -26.16 -12.55
N TRP A 109 7.35 -25.25 -11.69
CA TRP A 109 5.94 -24.98 -11.45
C TRP A 109 5.62 -23.54 -11.88
N MET A 110 4.38 -23.33 -12.33
CA MET A 110 3.92 -22.03 -12.82
C MET A 110 3.36 -21.21 -11.66
N VAL A 111 3.88 -19.99 -11.45
CA VAL A 111 3.21 -18.97 -10.63
C VAL A 111 2.28 -18.18 -11.54
N THR A 112 1.03 -18.01 -11.14
CA THR A 112 0.08 -17.17 -11.85
C THR A 112 -0.22 -15.91 -11.04
N SER A 113 -0.04 -14.76 -11.69
CA SER A 113 -0.49 -13.47 -11.19
C SER A 113 -1.63 -12.97 -12.08
N PRO A 114 -2.64 -12.31 -11.51
CA PRO A 114 -3.49 -11.43 -12.29
C PRO A 114 -2.63 -10.43 -13.07
N CYS A 115 -3.00 -10.14 -14.32
CA CYS A 115 -2.49 -8.97 -15.01
C CYS A 115 -3.26 -7.76 -14.51
N TYR A 116 -2.55 -6.81 -13.96
CA TYR A 116 -3.06 -5.53 -13.51
C TYR A 116 -3.01 -4.55 -14.67
N GLN A 117 -4.14 -3.90 -14.88
CA GLN A 117 -4.35 -2.76 -15.75
C GLN A 117 -5.35 -1.91 -14.95
N ILE A 118 -4.84 -1.04 -14.09
CA ILE A 118 -5.63 -0.31 -13.09
C ILE A 118 -6.29 0.93 -13.70
N GLY A 119 -7.60 0.84 -13.96
CA GLY A 119 -8.57 1.82 -14.48
C GLY A 119 -8.50 3.31 -14.07
N THR A 120 -9.06 4.16 -14.93
CA THR A 120 -9.44 5.56 -14.71
C THR A 120 -10.90 5.63 -14.31
N PHE A 121 -11.18 6.55 -13.40
CA PHE A 121 -12.50 6.93 -12.94
C PHE A 121 -13.25 7.71 -14.02
N ASN A 122 -14.59 7.72 -13.97
CA ASN A 122 -15.44 8.33 -14.99
C ASN A 122 -15.39 9.86 -14.91
N ASP A 123 -15.24 10.59 -16.02
CA ASP A 123 -15.27 12.06 -16.06
C ASP A 123 -16.50 12.68 -15.33
N SER A 124 -17.60 11.92 -15.20
CA SER A 124 -18.76 12.30 -14.39
C SER A 124 -18.49 12.41 -12.88
N ASP A 125 -17.43 11.79 -12.39
CA ASP A 125 -17.02 11.76 -10.98
C ASP A 125 -16.10 12.95 -10.62
N ARG A 126 -15.81 13.83 -11.59
CA ARG A 126 -15.02 15.06 -11.37
C ARG A 126 -15.80 15.97 -10.41
N PRO A 127 -15.20 16.42 -9.28
CA PRO A 127 -15.92 17.24 -8.32
C PRO A 127 -16.43 18.54 -8.98
N PRO A 128 -17.69 18.93 -8.75
CA PRO A 128 -18.19 20.22 -9.19
C PRO A 128 -17.41 21.33 -8.48
N GLY A 129 -16.74 22.20 -9.25
CA GLY A 129 -16.12 23.42 -8.72
C GLY A 129 -14.61 23.41 -8.52
N TYR A 130 -13.88 22.36 -8.94
CA TYR A 130 -12.42 22.45 -9.05
C TYR A 130 -12.06 23.10 -10.40
N PRO A 131 -11.56 24.35 -10.43
CA PRO A 131 -11.15 24.97 -11.68
C PRO A 131 -9.91 24.21 -12.19
N GLY A 132 -10.01 23.65 -13.39
CA GLY A 132 -8.89 22.98 -14.08
C GLY A 132 -7.78 23.93 -14.53
N ASP A 133 -7.55 25.04 -13.82
CA ASP A 133 -6.50 26.02 -14.09
C ASP A 133 -5.36 25.99 -13.06
N GLY A 134 -5.44 25.11 -12.06
CA GLY A 134 -4.36 24.87 -11.08
C GLY A 134 -4.08 26.04 -10.15
N ARG A 135 -4.94 27.06 -10.08
CA ARG A 135 -4.73 28.25 -9.23
C ARG A 135 -5.56 28.17 -7.96
N VAL A 136 -4.99 27.55 -6.94
CA VAL A 136 -5.46 27.68 -5.55
C VAL A 136 -4.77 28.91 -4.93
N GLU A 137 -5.56 29.84 -4.36
CA GLU A 137 -5.03 31.02 -3.67
C GLU A 137 -4.00 30.61 -2.60
N LEU A 138 -2.82 31.23 -2.69
CA LEU A 138 -1.70 31.03 -1.78
C LEU A 138 -2.04 31.65 -0.42
N TRP A 139 -2.00 30.85 0.65
CA TRP A 139 -1.80 31.41 1.98
C TRP A 139 -0.40 32.03 1.99
N SER A 140 -0.31 33.31 2.39
CA SER A 140 0.89 34.13 2.30
C SER A 140 2.12 33.41 2.84
N ASP A 141 3.16 33.35 2.02
CA ASP A 141 4.50 32.91 2.38
C ASP A 141 4.96 33.62 3.65
N ASN A 142 5.03 32.91 4.76
CA ASN A 142 5.89 33.33 5.86
C ASN A 142 7.32 33.06 5.42
N GLU A 143 7.91 34.08 4.79
CA GLU A 143 9.33 34.21 4.52
C GLU A 143 10.12 34.03 5.82
N GLY A 144 11.13 33.16 5.79
CA GLY A 144 12.20 33.20 6.80
C GLY A 144 12.58 31.88 7.44
N LEU A 145 12.89 30.86 6.66
CA LEU A 145 13.94 29.86 6.97
C LEU A 145 14.21 29.11 5.66
N GLY A 146 15.48 28.96 5.29
CA GLY A 146 15.88 28.32 4.03
C GLY A 146 15.33 26.90 3.90
N ARG A 147 14.16 26.76 3.27
CA ARG A 147 13.50 25.49 2.97
C ARG A 147 14.20 24.83 1.78
N GLN A 148 15.36 24.22 2.00
CA GLN A 148 15.93 23.30 1.01
C GLN A 148 15.20 21.96 1.10
N ARG A 149 14.29 21.74 0.16
CA ARG A 149 13.65 20.46 -0.12
C ARG A 149 14.70 19.44 -0.56
N LYS A 150 14.73 18.24 0.02
CA LYS A 150 15.40 17.11 -0.62
C LYS A 150 14.45 16.61 -1.72
N SER A 151 14.84 16.71 -2.99
CA SER A 151 14.05 16.15 -4.10
C SER A 151 14.14 14.62 -4.19
N LYS A 152 14.84 14.00 -3.23
CA LYS A 152 15.30 12.63 -3.20
C LYS A 152 15.03 12.11 -1.80
N MET A 153 14.36 10.98 -1.66
CA MET A 153 14.05 10.41 -0.35
C MET A 153 14.41 8.92 -0.35
N ARG A 154 15.17 8.50 0.66
CA ARG A 154 15.30 7.09 1.03
C ARG A 154 14.30 6.73 2.11
N ILE A 155 13.34 5.89 1.78
CA ILE A 155 12.17 5.59 2.59
C ILE A 155 12.18 4.11 2.99
N GLY A 156 12.06 3.87 4.29
CA GLY A 156 11.87 2.56 4.91
C GLY A 156 10.42 2.34 5.32
N CYS A 157 9.82 1.20 4.96
CA CYS A 157 8.55 0.74 5.54
C CYS A 157 8.78 -0.57 6.31
N LEU A 158 8.58 -0.57 7.62
CA LEU A 158 8.75 -1.76 8.44
C LEU A 158 7.47 -2.59 8.48
N GLN A 159 7.34 -3.60 7.63
CA GLN A 159 6.22 -4.53 7.70
C GLN A 159 6.54 -5.68 8.65
N PHE A 160 5.72 -5.86 9.68
CA PHE A 160 5.81 -7.01 10.57
C PHE A 160 4.45 -7.43 11.13
N ALA A 161 4.42 -8.50 11.92
CA ALA A 161 3.21 -9.06 12.50
C ALA A 161 3.15 -8.88 14.03
N PRO A 162 2.76 -7.68 14.52
CA PRO A 162 2.48 -7.48 15.94
C PRO A 162 1.46 -8.49 16.49
N GLN A 163 1.42 -8.67 17.81
CA GLN A 163 0.43 -9.46 18.52
C GLN A 163 -0.16 -8.63 19.66
N VAL A 164 -1.49 -8.67 19.82
CA VAL A 164 -2.20 -7.92 20.88
C VAL A 164 -1.61 -8.21 22.25
N GLY A 165 -1.17 -7.14 22.91
CA GLY A 165 -0.67 -7.13 24.28
C GLY A 165 0.74 -7.68 24.49
N ASP A 166 1.40 -8.17 23.45
CA ASP A 166 2.77 -8.70 23.52
C ASP A 166 3.81 -7.62 23.20
N VAL A 167 3.89 -6.57 24.04
CA VAL A 167 4.75 -5.40 23.79
C VAL A 167 6.21 -5.78 23.56
N ASP A 168 6.79 -6.57 24.47
CA ASP A 168 8.20 -6.98 24.38
C ASP A 168 8.46 -7.87 23.15
N GLY A 169 7.53 -8.78 22.84
CA GLY A 169 7.62 -9.61 21.65
C GLY A 169 7.49 -8.79 20.37
N ASN A 170 6.63 -7.79 20.33
CA ASN A 170 6.44 -6.92 19.17
C ASN A 170 7.68 -6.05 18.91
N LEU A 171 8.28 -5.48 19.96
CA LEU A 171 9.57 -4.81 19.87
C LEU A 171 10.65 -5.76 19.32
N SER A 172 10.70 -6.98 19.84
CA SER A 172 11.66 -8.01 19.39
C SER A 172 11.44 -8.39 17.92
N ARG A 173 10.19 -8.50 17.44
CA ARG A 173 9.87 -8.79 16.04
C ARG A 173 10.29 -7.64 15.12
N ALA A 174 9.96 -6.41 15.49
CA ALA A 174 10.38 -5.22 14.74
C ALA A 174 11.90 -5.12 14.65
N ASP A 175 12.60 -5.28 15.77
CA ASP A 175 14.07 -5.27 15.81
C ASP A 175 14.68 -6.42 15.01
N ALA A 176 14.09 -7.61 15.07
CA ALA A 176 14.53 -8.75 14.27
C ALA A 176 14.35 -8.48 12.77
N ALA A 177 13.24 -7.87 12.36
CA ALA A 177 12.99 -7.49 10.97
C ALA A 177 13.98 -6.43 10.47
N LEU A 178 14.25 -5.40 11.26
CA LEU A 178 15.29 -4.40 10.94
C LEU A 178 16.69 -5.03 10.89
N SER A 179 17.02 -5.94 11.81
CA SER A 179 18.35 -6.57 11.86
C SER A 179 18.69 -7.45 10.65
N ARG A 180 17.69 -7.84 9.85
CA ARG A 180 17.88 -8.57 8.59
C ARG A 180 18.18 -7.66 7.40
N ALA A 181 17.93 -6.35 7.52
CA ALA A 181 18.24 -5.40 6.47
C ALA A 181 19.74 -5.09 6.43
N ASP A 182 20.21 -4.59 5.28
CA ASP A 182 21.58 -4.10 5.16
C ASP A 182 21.80 -2.89 6.10
N PRO A 183 22.87 -2.88 6.92
CA PRO A 183 23.20 -1.73 7.75
C PRO A 183 23.34 -0.42 6.97
N ASP A 184 23.90 -0.44 5.76
CA ASP A 184 24.10 0.76 4.95
C ASP A 184 22.77 1.32 4.44
N ASP A 185 21.80 0.44 4.16
CA ASP A 185 20.44 0.87 3.80
C ASP A 185 19.71 1.51 4.98
N LEU A 186 19.85 0.95 6.17
CA LEU A 186 19.30 1.55 7.39
C LEU A 186 19.93 2.91 7.69
N ASP A 187 21.25 3.03 7.60
CA ASP A 187 22.01 4.25 7.93
C ASP A 187 21.89 5.34 6.86
N SER A 188 21.31 5.02 5.70
CA SER A 188 21.05 5.97 4.61
C SER A 188 19.59 6.39 4.47
N LEU A 189 18.68 5.87 5.32
CA LEU A 189 17.29 6.28 5.33
C LEU A 189 17.14 7.77 5.67
N ASP A 190 16.24 8.44 4.96
CA ASP A 190 15.72 9.74 5.38
C ASP A 190 14.48 9.58 6.28
N LEU A 191 13.70 8.52 6.05
CA LEU A 191 12.44 8.26 6.74
C LEU A 191 12.25 6.75 6.99
N LEU A 192 11.86 6.36 8.19
CA LEU A 192 11.37 5.03 8.54
C LEU A 192 9.92 5.14 9.05
N VAL A 193 8.99 4.48 8.35
CA VAL A 193 7.58 4.40 8.75
C VAL A 193 7.29 3.01 9.32
N VAL A 194 6.54 2.99 10.42
CA VAL A 194 6.14 1.79 11.15
C VAL A 194 4.60 1.70 11.20
N PRO A 195 4.00 0.50 11.17
CA PRO A 195 2.56 0.30 11.11
C PRO A 195 1.78 0.89 12.28
N GLU A 196 0.47 0.93 12.09
CA GLU A 196 -0.48 1.37 13.10
C GLU A 196 -0.41 0.44 14.31
N MET A 197 -0.39 1.02 15.52
CA MET A 197 -0.42 0.28 16.77
C MET A 197 0.70 -0.79 16.88
N ALA A 198 1.89 -0.44 16.42
CA ALA A 198 2.99 -1.36 16.12
C ALA A 198 3.40 -2.25 17.30
N PHE A 199 3.46 -1.69 18.51
CA PHE A 199 3.97 -2.42 19.67
C PHE A 199 2.87 -2.93 20.60
N SER A 200 1.65 -2.42 20.51
CA SER A 200 0.52 -2.93 21.30
C SER A 200 -0.22 -4.09 20.61
N GLY A 201 -0.11 -4.23 19.29
CA GLY A 201 -1.14 -4.93 18.50
C GLY A 201 -2.41 -4.07 18.37
N TYR A 202 -3.44 -4.55 17.64
CA TYR A 202 -4.52 -3.66 17.18
C TYR A 202 -5.91 -4.05 17.70
N ASN A 203 -6.26 -5.34 17.70
CA ASN A 203 -7.61 -5.86 17.91
C ASN A 203 -8.05 -5.84 19.39
N PHE A 204 -8.08 -4.65 20.00
CA PHE A 204 -8.61 -4.41 21.35
C PHE A 204 -10.11 -4.16 21.29
N THR A 205 -10.89 -5.06 21.88
CA THR A 205 -12.37 -5.05 21.80
C THR A 205 -13.06 -4.22 22.88
N SER A 206 -12.29 -3.60 23.79
CA SER A 206 -12.83 -2.71 24.81
C SER A 206 -11.74 -1.80 25.40
N LEU A 207 -12.17 -0.68 25.97
CA LEU A 207 -11.32 0.20 26.76
C LEU A 207 -10.53 -0.54 27.86
N SER A 208 -11.15 -1.52 28.53
CA SER A 208 -10.49 -2.28 29.61
C SER A 208 -9.29 -3.12 29.13
N GLN A 209 -9.33 -3.58 27.87
CA GLN A 209 -8.24 -4.37 27.29
C GLN A 209 -7.06 -3.50 26.87
N ILE A 210 -7.30 -2.26 26.42
CA ILE A 210 -6.22 -1.40 25.92
C ILE A 210 -5.55 -0.56 27.00
N ILE A 211 -6.24 -0.26 28.12
CA ILE A 211 -5.71 0.56 29.23
C ILE A 211 -4.26 0.20 29.63
N PRO A 212 -3.87 -1.08 29.76
CA PRO A 212 -2.50 -1.45 30.15
C PRO A 212 -1.42 -1.08 29.14
N PHE A 213 -1.81 -0.78 27.90
CA PHE A 213 -0.90 -0.55 26.77
C PHE A 213 -0.89 0.91 26.30
N LEU A 214 -1.74 1.77 26.88
CA LEU A 214 -1.75 3.20 26.57
C LEU A 214 -0.42 3.86 26.93
N GLU A 215 0.00 4.80 26.08
CA GLU A 215 1.27 5.48 26.18
C GLU A 215 1.10 7.00 26.12
N TYR A 216 1.93 7.74 26.84
CA TYR A 216 2.05 9.19 26.66
C TYR A 216 2.95 9.49 25.47
N ALA A 217 2.52 10.42 24.60
CA ALA A 217 3.33 10.91 23.50
C ALA A 217 4.71 11.42 24.00
N GLY A 218 5.78 11.07 23.28
CA GLY A 218 7.16 11.49 23.57
C GLY A 218 7.86 10.71 24.69
N THR A 219 7.14 9.95 25.53
CA THR A 219 7.72 9.24 26.68
C THR A 219 7.39 7.75 26.77
N GLY A 220 6.34 7.31 26.07
CA GLY A 220 5.98 5.90 25.95
C GLY A 220 7.01 5.05 25.19
N ILE A 221 6.90 3.74 25.31
CA ILE A 221 7.83 2.78 24.72
C ILE A 221 7.97 2.92 23.19
N SER A 222 6.88 3.25 22.49
CA SER A 222 6.86 3.53 21.06
C SER A 222 7.69 4.77 20.73
N SER A 223 7.55 5.83 21.53
CA SER A 223 8.33 7.08 21.37
C SER A 223 9.81 6.86 21.66
N LEU A 224 10.13 6.07 22.70
CA LEU A 224 11.50 5.72 23.07
C LEU A 224 12.18 4.87 22.00
N TRP A 225 11.46 3.88 21.45
CA TRP A 225 11.96 3.06 20.35
C TRP A 225 12.20 3.92 19.11
N ALA A 226 11.25 4.78 18.73
CA ALA A 226 11.39 5.67 17.58
C ALA A 226 12.59 6.61 17.73
N ARG A 227 12.77 7.24 18.89
CA ARG A 227 13.94 8.07 19.18
C ARG A 227 15.25 7.31 19.10
N SER A 228 15.29 6.08 19.63
CA SER A 228 16.47 5.22 19.55
C SER A 228 16.85 4.92 18.10
N ARG A 229 15.88 4.58 17.26
CA ARG A 229 16.11 4.30 15.82
C ARG A 229 16.48 5.55 15.05
N ALA A 230 15.81 6.67 15.30
CA ALA A 230 16.06 7.94 14.64
C ALA A 230 17.50 8.42 14.88
N LEU A 231 17.97 8.38 16.14
CA LEU A 231 19.34 8.76 16.50
C LEU A 231 20.38 7.78 15.97
N LYS A 232 20.08 6.47 15.99
CA LYS A 232 21.02 5.44 15.54
C LYS A 232 21.28 5.53 14.04
N HIS A 233 20.22 5.74 13.26
CA HIS A 233 20.25 5.70 11.80
C HIS A 233 20.21 7.09 11.15
N ASN A 234 20.19 8.15 11.96
CA ASN A 234 20.09 9.55 11.53
C ASN A 234 18.94 9.80 10.53
N CYS A 235 17.76 9.25 10.83
CA CYS A 235 16.57 9.33 9.98
C CYS A 235 15.33 9.78 10.77
N HIS A 236 14.31 10.30 10.09
CA HIS A 236 13.02 10.54 10.71
C HIS A 236 12.30 9.21 10.95
N VAL A 237 11.59 9.06 12.07
CA VAL A 237 10.82 7.84 12.38
C VAL A 237 9.37 8.19 12.67
N VAL A 238 8.45 7.48 12.01
CA VAL A 238 7.01 7.54 12.27
C VAL A 238 6.54 6.21 12.85
N VAL A 239 5.87 6.23 14.00
CA VAL A 239 5.36 5.01 14.64
C VAL A 239 3.94 5.20 15.18
N GLY A 240 3.07 4.23 14.88
CA GLY A 240 1.70 4.17 15.40
C GLY A 240 1.64 3.58 16.82
N PHE A 241 0.84 4.17 17.71
CA PHE A 241 0.74 3.79 19.12
C PHE A 241 -0.62 4.21 19.74
N PRO A 242 -1.08 3.52 20.80
CA PRO A 242 -2.26 3.93 21.55
C PRO A 242 -1.92 5.04 22.54
N GLU A 243 -2.44 6.24 22.30
CA GLU A 243 -2.12 7.43 23.07
C GLU A 243 -3.08 7.60 24.26
N GLN A 244 -2.51 7.99 25.41
CA GLN A 244 -3.23 8.63 26.52
C GLN A 244 -2.77 10.07 26.68
N VAL A 245 -3.73 10.98 26.84
CA VAL A 245 -3.46 12.41 27.07
C VAL A 245 -3.49 12.73 28.55
N ASP A 246 -2.51 13.49 29.02
CA ASP A 246 -2.60 14.14 30.32
C ASP A 246 -3.56 15.34 30.22
N VAL A 247 -4.71 15.19 30.86
CA VAL A 247 -5.79 16.16 30.87
C VAL A 247 -5.94 16.86 32.23
N SER A 248 -4.96 16.70 33.11
CA SER A 248 -4.96 17.28 34.46
C SER A 248 -5.13 18.81 34.46
N ASP A 249 -4.55 19.49 33.47
CA ASP A 249 -4.67 20.94 33.28
C ASP A 249 -6.07 21.41 32.83
N LYS A 250 -6.94 20.49 32.39
CA LYS A 250 -8.31 20.75 31.92
C LYS A 250 -9.39 20.37 32.95
N TRP A 251 -9.03 20.26 34.24
CA TRP A 251 -9.95 19.76 35.26
C TRP A 251 -11.19 20.67 35.47
N PRO A 252 -12.42 20.10 35.52
CA PRO A 252 -12.78 18.69 35.40
C PRO A 252 -12.95 18.22 33.95
N THR A 253 -12.39 17.06 33.62
CA THR A 253 -12.57 16.42 32.31
C THR A 253 -12.41 14.90 32.41
N SER A 254 -12.91 14.20 31.38
CA SER A 254 -12.69 12.76 31.20
C SER A 254 -11.29 12.50 30.61
N PRO A 255 -10.69 11.31 30.86
CA PRO A 255 -9.50 10.88 30.12
C PRO A 255 -9.76 10.88 28.61
N GLU A 256 -8.75 11.27 27.84
CA GLU A 256 -8.79 11.24 26.38
C GLU A 256 -7.78 10.19 25.88
N TYR A 257 -8.23 9.30 25.00
CA TYR A 257 -7.42 8.25 24.38
C TYR A 257 -7.55 8.28 22.87
N TYR A 258 -6.47 7.98 22.15
CA TYR A 258 -6.44 8.07 20.70
C TYR A 258 -5.63 6.95 20.07
N ASN A 259 -5.98 6.58 18.83
CA ASN A 259 -5.07 5.87 17.95
C ASN A 259 -4.21 6.92 17.24
N SER A 260 -2.90 6.89 17.48
CA SER A 260 -2.01 7.99 17.12
C SER A 260 -0.77 7.52 16.38
N ALA A 261 -0.13 8.43 15.63
CA ALA A 261 1.19 8.25 15.06
C ALA A 261 2.09 9.41 15.49
N ILE A 262 3.25 9.10 16.06
CA ILE A 262 4.25 10.11 16.46
C ILE A 262 5.35 10.20 15.41
N VAL A 263 5.79 11.43 15.12
CA VAL A 263 6.93 11.71 14.24
C VAL A 263 8.10 12.15 15.10
N VAL A 264 9.22 11.43 15.02
CA VAL A 264 10.49 11.75 15.70
C VAL A 264 11.52 12.15 14.66
N SER A 265 12.24 13.24 14.89
CA SER A 265 13.29 13.72 14.00
C SER A 265 14.55 12.86 14.08
N ASN A 266 15.42 12.99 13.09
CA ASN A 266 16.76 12.39 13.09
C ASN A 266 17.64 12.88 14.26
N GLU A 267 17.32 14.02 14.87
CA GLU A 267 17.93 14.51 16.13
C GLU A 267 17.28 13.93 17.40
N GLY A 268 16.26 13.09 17.25
CA GLY A 268 15.57 12.43 18.35
C GLY A 268 14.46 13.26 19.01
N GLU A 269 14.07 14.38 18.42
CA GLU A 269 13.03 15.27 18.94
C GLU A 269 11.65 14.91 18.38
N THR A 270 10.59 15.03 19.18
CA THR A 270 9.23 14.84 18.68
C THR A 270 8.81 16.05 17.84
N ILE A 271 8.56 15.82 16.55
CA ILE A 271 8.09 16.85 15.61
C ILE A 271 6.58 17.02 15.72
N ALA A 272 5.85 15.90 15.72
CA ALA A 272 4.40 15.90 15.64
C ALA A 272 3.79 14.65 16.28
N THR A 273 2.51 14.75 16.66
CA THR A 273 1.66 13.62 17.04
C THR A 273 0.35 13.77 16.30
N TYR A 274 0.11 12.87 15.34
CA TYR A 274 -1.12 12.79 14.59
C TYR A 274 -2.08 11.81 15.26
N ARG A 275 -3.37 12.16 15.34
CA ARG A 275 -4.44 11.32 15.90
C ARG A 275 -5.37 10.92 14.77
N LYS A 276 -5.65 9.63 14.63
CA LYS A 276 -6.53 9.04 13.63
C LYS A 276 -7.86 9.78 13.62
N HIS A 277 -8.26 10.31 12.46
CA HIS A 277 -9.43 11.15 12.36
C HIS A 277 -10.69 10.31 12.14
N PHE A 278 -10.63 9.34 11.23
CA PHE A 278 -11.72 8.41 10.97
C PHE A 278 -11.43 7.08 11.66
N LEU A 279 -12.26 6.72 12.63
CA LEU A 279 -12.11 5.49 13.40
C LEU A 279 -12.66 4.28 12.64
N TYR A 280 -11.98 3.14 12.76
CA TYR A 280 -12.58 1.85 12.42
C TYR A 280 -13.38 1.35 13.62
N MET A 281 -14.34 0.45 13.39
CA MET A 281 -15.26 -0.02 14.44
C MET A 281 -14.59 -0.53 15.72
N ILE A 282 -13.37 -1.06 15.62
CA ILE A 282 -12.61 -1.53 16.79
C ILE A 282 -12.03 -0.36 17.61
N ASP A 283 -11.60 0.71 16.93
CA ASP A 283 -11.10 1.93 17.58
C ASP A 283 -12.22 2.63 18.36
N GLU A 284 -13.45 2.64 17.83
CA GLU A 284 -14.62 3.26 18.46
C GLU A 284 -14.93 2.68 19.86
N THR A 285 -14.42 1.49 20.18
CA THR A 285 -14.63 0.86 21.49
C THR A 285 -13.77 1.46 22.62
N TRP A 286 -12.76 2.28 22.28
CA TRP A 286 -11.81 2.81 23.25
C TRP A 286 -11.21 4.19 22.93
N ALA A 287 -11.17 4.61 21.66
CA ALA A 287 -10.53 5.83 21.18
C ALA A 287 -11.53 6.95 20.87
N LEU A 288 -11.05 8.18 20.91
CA LEU A 288 -11.71 9.37 20.36
C LEU A 288 -11.16 9.67 18.96
N GLU A 289 -11.95 10.37 18.14
CA GLU A 289 -11.51 10.90 16.85
C GLU A 289 -10.51 12.06 17.05
N GLY A 290 -9.46 12.08 16.24
CA GLY A 290 -8.59 13.25 16.08
C GLY A 290 -9.35 14.46 15.53
N SER A 291 -8.78 15.66 15.66
CA SER A 291 -9.43 16.92 15.26
C SER A 291 -9.50 17.17 13.75
N GLY A 292 -8.88 16.30 12.94
CA GLY A 292 -8.79 16.43 11.49
C GLY A 292 -7.62 15.61 10.95
N PHE A 293 -7.48 15.55 9.63
CA PHE A 293 -6.34 14.89 8.98
C PHE A 293 -5.02 15.63 9.26
N GLY A 294 -3.92 14.88 9.31
CA GLY A 294 -2.64 15.41 9.74
C GLY A 294 -1.99 16.28 8.68
N LYS A 295 -1.36 17.37 9.12
CA LYS A 295 -0.60 18.29 8.25
C LYS A 295 0.64 18.74 9.00
N GLU A 296 1.81 18.43 8.48
CA GLU A 296 3.06 18.74 9.16
C GLU A 296 4.16 19.14 8.18
N TYR A 297 5.11 19.93 8.64
CA TYR A 297 6.36 20.16 7.90
C TYR A 297 7.46 19.37 8.58
N ILE A 298 7.94 18.32 7.91
CA ILE A 298 9.07 17.53 8.41
C ILE A 298 10.35 18.13 7.82
N PRO A 299 11.31 18.59 8.64
CA PRO A 299 12.58 19.12 8.15
C PRO A 299 13.25 18.15 7.16
N GLY A 300 13.79 18.65 6.06
CA GLY A 300 14.40 17.82 5.01
C GLY A 300 13.42 17.10 4.08
N LEU A 301 12.27 16.62 4.57
CA LEU A 301 11.27 15.87 3.78
C LEU A 301 10.18 16.76 3.15
N GLY A 302 9.79 17.85 3.83
CA GLY A 302 8.85 18.83 3.31
C GLY A 302 7.44 18.75 3.90
N GLN A 303 6.46 19.24 3.12
CA GLN A 303 5.06 19.32 3.50
C GLN A 303 4.44 17.92 3.44
N THR A 304 4.01 17.44 4.60
CA THR A 304 3.58 16.06 4.82
C THR A 304 2.11 16.02 5.24
N ALA A 305 1.32 15.19 4.57
CA ALA A 305 0.00 14.79 5.05
C ALA A 305 0.10 13.44 5.76
N MET A 306 -0.55 13.32 6.91
CA MET A 306 -0.53 12.10 7.72
C MET A 306 -1.93 11.53 7.82
N GLY A 307 -2.05 10.22 7.62
CA GLY A 307 -3.27 9.46 7.85
C GLY A 307 -2.94 8.11 8.50
N ILE A 308 -3.95 7.50 9.11
CA ILE A 308 -3.90 6.19 9.73
C ILE A 308 -5.04 5.35 9.16
N CYS A 309 -4.69 4.32 8.38
CA CYS A 309 -5.60 3.28 7.89
C CYS A 309 -6.95 3.80 7.39
N MET A 310 -8.00 3.71 8.22
CA MET A 310 -9.37 4.12 7.94
C MET A 310 -9.53 5.59 7.49
N ASP A 311 -8.56 6.46 7.74
CA ASP A 311 -8.59 7.86 7.28
C ASP A 311 -8.78 8.00 5.76
N ILE A 312 -8.34 7.02 4.96
CA ILE A 312 -8.53 7.08 3.50
C ILE A 312 -9.94 6.66 3.07
N ASN A 313 -10.73 6.02 3.93
CA ASN A 313 -12.08 5.56 3.62
C ASN A 313 -13.12 6.67 3.71
N PRO A 314 -14.29 6.50 3.08
CA PRO A 314 -15.43 7.36 3.37
C PRO A 314 -15.76 7.31 4.87
N TYR A 315 -16.08 8.46 5.46
CA TYR A 315 -16.36 8.54 6.89
C TYR A 315 -17.39 7.49 7.32
N LYS A 316 -17.01 6.65 8.30
CA LYS A 316 -17.80 5.52 8.84
C LYS A 316 -18.28 4.47 7.82
N PHE A 317 -17.73 4.48 6.61
CA PHE A 317 -18.29 3.77 5.45
C PHE A 317 -19.73 4.20 5.09
N GLU A 318 -20.19 5.35 5.58
CA GLU A 318 -21.52 5.91 5.33
C GLU A 318 -21.46 7.09 4.36
N ALA A 319 -20.35 7.84 4.36
CA ALA A 319 -20.15 8.93 3.42
C ALA A 319 -20.10 8.42 1.97
N PRO A 320 -20.48 9.25 0.99
CA PRO A 320 -20.41 8.86 -0.42
C PRO A 320 -18.97 8.48 -0.82
N TRP A 321 -18.82 7.44 -1.65
CA TRP A 321 -17.51 7.02 -2.16
C TRP A 321 -16.70 8.17 -2.75
N HIS A 322 -17.35 9.06 -3.50
CA HIS A 322 -16.72 10.20 -4.17
C HIS A 322 -16.36 11.37 -3.23
N ALA A 323 -16.54 11.23 -1.91
CA ALA A 323 -16.15 12.28 -0.96
C ALA A 323 -14.64 12.45 -0.84
N PHE A 324 -13.86 11.36 -0.99
CA PHE A 324 -12.39 11.34 -1.03
C PHE A 324 -11.71 12.29 -0.02
N GLU A 325 -12.20 12.29 1.22
CA GLU A 325 -11.95 13.33 2.22
C GLU A 325 -10.44 13.53 2.46
N PHE A 326 -9.71 12.43 2.63
CA PHE A 326 -8.27 12.47 2.83
C PHE A 326 -7.50 12.94 1.58
N ALA A 327 -7.90 12.51 0.39
CA ALA A 327 -7.22 12.90 -0.84
C ALA A 327 -7.38 14.40 -1.13
N PHE A 328 -8.55 14.98 -0.85
CA PHE A 328 -8.73 16.43 -0.93
C PHE A 328 -7.93 17.18 0.12
N HIS A 329 -7.80 16.64 1.33
CA HIS A 329 -6.91 17.22 2.34
C HIS A 329 -5.45 17.25 1.86
N VAL A 330 -4.94 16.17 1.26
CA VAL A 330 -3.58 16.11 0.67
C VAL A 330 -3.36 17.25 -0.33
N LEU A 331 -4.34 17.50 -1.20
CA LEU A 331 -4.30 18.62 -2.16
C LEU A 331 -4.38 19.99 -1.47
N GLU A 332 -5.28 20.15 -0.50
CA GLU A 332 -5.49 21.40 0.24
C GLU A 332 -4.22 21.84 0.96
N VAL A 333 -3.55 20.91 1.65
CA VAL A 333 -2.31 21.20 2.38
C VAL A 333 -1.08 21.20 1.47
N ARG A 334 -1.24 20.91 0.17
CA ARG A 334 -0.16 20.85 -0.82
C ARG A 334 0.99 19.94 -0.36
N ALA A 335 0.64 18.76 0.12
CA ALA A 335 1.65 17.81 0.58
C ALA A 335 2.44 17.26 -0.61
N ASN A 336 3.76 17.19 -0.44
CA ASN A 336 4.66 16.47 -1.34
C ASN A 336 4.95 15.04 -0.84
N LEU A 337 4.61 14.76 0.41
CA LEU A 337 4.76 13.47 1.06
C LEU A 337 3.47 13.10 1.79
N VAL A 338 3.02 11.88 1.64
CA VAL A 338 1.86 11.32 2.35
C VAL A 338 2.32 10.08 3.09
N ILE A 339 2.10 10.06 4.40
CA ILE A 339 2.46 8.92 5.25
C ILE A 339 1.19 8.29 5.79
N LEU A 340 1.01 7.01 5.49
CA LEU A 340 -0.10 6.19 5.94
C LEU A 340 0.42 5.02 6.77
N SER A 341 0.24 5.12 8.09
CA SER A 341 0.53 4.03 9.04
C SER A 341 -0.73 3.18 9.18
N MET A 342 -0.64 1.85 8.96
CA MET A 342 -1.85 1.05 8.73
C MET A 342 -1.87 -0.31 9.45
N ALA A 343 -3.08 -0.69 9.88
CA ALA A 343 -3.48 -2.04 10.25
C ALA A 343 -4.67 -2.49 9.37
N TRP A 344 -4.43 -2.49 8.05
CA TRP A 344 -5.44 -2.76 7.03
C TRP A 344 -5.68 -4.25 6.82
N LEU A 345 -6.95 -4.62 6.71
CA LEU A 345 -7.40 -6.00 6.56
C LEU A 345 -7.41 -6.43 5.09
N THR A 346 -7.07 -7.70 4.84
CA THR A 346 -7.34 -8.28 3.52
C THR A 346 -8.84 -8.58 3.37
N ARG A 347 -9.32 -8.59 2.13
CA ARG A 347 -10.68 -9.05 1.77
C ARG A 347 -10.73 -10.55 1.49
N GLU A 348 -9.57 -11.19 1.38
CA GLU A 348 -9.44 -12.63 1.15
C GLU A 348 -9.68 -13.42 2.45
N ASP A 349 -10.14 -14.67 2.31
CA ASP A 349 -10.19 -15.58 3.45
C ASP A 349 -8.78 -16.05 3.86
N VAL A 350 -8.64 -16.47 5.12
CA VAL A 350 -7.36 -16.92 5.71
C VAL A 350 -6.68 -18.00 4.86
N THR A 351 -7.44 -18.94 4.28
CA THR A 351 -6.87 -20.06 3.53
C THR A 351 -6.25 -19.57 2.23
N THR A 352 -6.98 -18.74 1.49
CA THR A 352 -6.47 -18.13 0.25
C THR A 352 -5.27 -17.24 0.55
N PHE A 353 -5.39 -16.36 1.54
CA PHE A 353 -4.33 -15.43 1.92
C PHE A 353 -3.02 -16.14 2.30
N THR A 354 -3.11 -17.19 3.13
CA THR A 354 -1.93 -17.94 3.62
C THR A 354 -1.33 -18.87 2.57
N SER A 355 -2.06 -19.19 1.50
CA SER A 355 -1.54 -20.04 0.42
C SER A 355 -0.50 -19.34 -0.47
N LYS A 356 -0.47 -18.00 -0.47
CA LYS A 356 0.36 -17.15 -1.33
C LYS A 356 1.10 -16.06 -0.54
N PRO A 357 1.91 -16.41 0.46
CA PRO A 357 2.53 -15.43 1.37
C PRO A 357 3.54 -14.51 0.67
N ASP A 358 4.07 -14.94 -0.48
CA ASP A 358 5.08 -14.24 -1.28
C ASP A 358 4.49 -13.30 -2.33
N GLU A 359 3.17 -13.34 -2.54
CA GLU A 359 2.48 -12.41 -3.45
C GLU A 359 1.98 -11.18 -2.69
N PRO A 360 2.00 -9.97 -3.27
CA PRO A 360 1.30 -8.82 -2.69
C PRO A 360 -0.22 -8.93 -2.81
N ASP A 361 -0.95 -8.30 -1.90
CA ASP A 361 -2.41 -8.10 -1.98
C ASP A 361 -2.71 -6.87 -2.86
N MET A 362 -2.80 -7.13 -4.15
CA MET A 362 -3.01 -6.07 -5.13
C MET A 362 -4.45 -5.55 -5.17
N GLU A 363 -5.44 -6.30 -4.65
CA GLU A 363 -6.80 -5.76 -4.49
C GLU A 363 -6.77 -4.63 -3.46
N THR A 364 -6.06 -4.84 -2.35
CA THR A 364 -5.83 -3.83 -1.32
C THR A 364 -5.05 -2.63 -1.87
N LEU A 365 -3.93 -2.84 -2.57
CA LEU A 365 -3.18 -1.72 -3.17
C LEU A 365 -4.02 -0.93 -4.18
N THR A 366 -4.80 -1.62 -5.03
CA THR A 366 -5.69 -0.98 -5.98
C THR A 366 -6.71 -0.11 -5.26
N TYR A 367 -7.33 -0.63 -4.20
CA TYR A 367 -8.26 0.13 -3.39
C TYR A 367 -7.62 1.40 -2.80
N TRP A 368 -6.42 1.29 -2.22
CA TRP A 368 -5.71 2.45 -1.68
C TRP A 368 -5.46 3.53 -2.73
N VAL A 369 -5.00 3.14 -3.92
CA VAL A 369 -4.79 4.05 -5.04
C VAL A 369 -6.11 4.67 -5.51
N GLN A 370 -7.20 3.90 -5.51
CA GLN A 370 -8.52 4.43 -5.84
C GLN A 370 -9.02 5.49 -4.87
N ARG A 371 -8.67 5.38 -3.59
CA ARG A 371 -8.98 6.43 -2.61
C ARG A 371 -8.18 7.71 -2.83
N MET A 372 -7.12 7.68 -3.64
CA MET A 372 -6.30 8.84 -4.03
C MET A 372 -6.69 9.43 -5.39
N GLU A 373 -7.83 9.01 -5.95
CA GLU A 373 -8.31 9.45 -7.26
C GLU A 373 -8.22 10.97 -7.51
N PRO A 374 -8.69 11.87 -6.60
CA PRO A 374 -8.63 13.30 -6.86
C PRO A 374 -7.22 13.81 -7.15
N ILE A 375 -6.19 13.19 -6.57
CA ILE A 375 -4.79 13.57 -6.72
C ILE A 375 -4.26 13.14 -8.08
N ILE A 376 -4.65 11.95 -8.54
CA ILE A 376 -4.33 11.45 -9.88
C ILE A 376 -4.95 12.42 -10.91
N ARG A 377 -6.21 12.78 -10.73
CA ARG A 377 -6.96 13.67 -11.64
C ARG A 377 -6.52 15.13 -11.62
N ALA A 378 -5.84 15.56 -10.56
CA ALA A 378 -5.29 16.90 -10.50
C ALA A 378 -4.15 17.11 -11.52
N GLU A 379 -3.53 16.02 -12.01
CA GLU A 379 -2.45 16.05 -13.00
C GLU A 379 -1.30 16.99 -12.59
N ASN A 380 -1.04 17.10 -11.28
CA ASN A 380 -0.02 18.00 -10.75
C ASN A 380 1.36 17.72 -11.36
N ASP A 381 2.07 18.78 -11.75
CA ASP A 381 3.46 18.68 -12.22
C ASP A 381 4.43 18.33 -11.09
N GLU A 382 4.08 18.65 -9.85
CA GLU A 382 4.83 18.26 -8.67
C GLU A 382 4.51 16.82 -8.27
N GLU A 383 5.55 16.08 -7.93
CA GLU A 383 5.42 14.69 -7.48
C GLU A 383 5.00 14.63 -6.02
N ILE A 384 3.98 13.81 -5.75
CA ILE A 384 3.55 13.49 -4.39
C ILE A 384 3.89 12.03 -4.12
N VAL A 385 4.74 11.79 -3.12
CA VAL A 385 5.14 10.44 -2.70
C VAL A 385 4.21 9.95 -1.61
N PHE A 386 3.73 8.71 -1.72
CA PHE A 386 2.87 8.06 -0.74
C PHE A 386 3.57 6.86 -0.15
N VAL A 387 3.55 6.77 1.18
CA VAL A 387 4.14 5.70 1.95
C VAL A 387 3.02 4.95 2.68
N PHE A 388 2.63 3.79 2.15
CA PHE A 388 1.69 2.88 2.78
C PHE A 388 2.48 1.88 3.60
N CYS A 389 2.53 2.05 4.91
CA CYS A 389 3.19 1.11 5.82
C CYS A 389 2.14 0.34 6.62
N ASN A 390 1.84 -0.86 6.13
CA ASN A 390 0.82 -1.73 6.68
C ASN A 390 1.44 -2.93 7.40
N ARG A 391 0.86 -3.33 8.53
CA ARG A 391 1.24 -4.59 9.18
C ARG A 391 0.81 -5.80 8.36
N CYS A 392 1.43 -6.94 8.63
CA CYS A 392 1.01 -8.24 8.12
C CYS A 392 0.58 -9.17 9.27
N GLY A 393 0.28 -10.42 8.92
CA GLY A 393 0.01 -11.48 9.88
C GLY A 393 -1.45 -11.56 10.32
N ILE A 394 -1.69 -12.36 11.35
CA ILE A 394 -3.02 -12.73 11.86
C ILE A 394 -3.08 -12.44 13.35
N GLU A 395 -4.20 -11.91 13.81
CA GLU A 395 -4.46 -11.60 15.21
C GLU A 395 -5.90 -12.00 15.55
N GLY A 396 -6.04 -13.12 16.26
CA GLY A 396 -7.36 -13.74 16.46
C GLY A 396 -7.93 -14.24 15.13
N ASP A 397 -9.09 -13.72 14.75
CA ASP A 397 -9.80 -14.00 13.49
C ASP A 397 -9.50 -12.98 12.37
N THR A 398 -8.66 -11.98 12.68
CA THR A 398 -8.39 -10.85 11.80
C THR A 398 -7.10 -11.08 11.01
N VAL A 399 -7.15 -10.88 9.70
CA VAL A 399 -6.01 -11.06 8.77
C VAL A 399 -5.63 -9.72 8.16
N TYR A 400 -4.37 -9.32 8.32
CA TYR A 400 -3.86 -8.05 7.80
C TYR A 400 -3.18 -8.23 6.45
N ALA A 401 -3.42 -7.31 5.53
CA ALA A 401 -3.05 -7.43 4.12
C ALA A 401 -1.54 -7.36 3.83
N GLY A 402 -0.71 -6.93 4.79
CA GLY A 402 0.69 -6.60 4.52
C GLY A 402 0.77 -5.61 3.35
N THR A 403 1.58 -5.94 2.36
CA THR A 403 1.65 -5.17 1.10
C THR A 403 2.05 -3.71 1.31
N SER A 404 2.91 -3.45 2.30
CA SER A 404 3.53 -2.14 2.46
C SER A 404 4.18 -1.71 1.15
N THR A 405 3.90 -0.49 0.71
CA THR A 405 4.20 -0.01 -0.65
C THR A 405 4.56 1.47 -0.63
N VAL A 406 5.50 1.87 -1.47
CA VAL A 406 5.76 3.28 -1.79
C VAL A 406 5.38 3.54 -3.24
N ILE A 407 4.55 4.55 -3.46
CA ILE A 407 4.15 5.01 -4.80
C ILE A 407 4.40 6.51 -4.93
N SER A 408 4.36 7.03 -6.14
CA SER A 408 4.31 8.46 -6.40
C SER A 408 3.25 8.79 -7.45
N ILE A 409 2.56 9.91 -7.28
CA ILE A 409 1.61 10.43 -8.26
C ILE A 409 2.17 11.74 -8.83
N LYS A 410 2.24 11.84 -10.16
CA LYS A 410 2.67 13.03 -10.89
C LYS A 410 2.11 13.01 -12.31
N GLN A 411 1.53 14.11 -12.76
CA GLN A 411 0.93 14.25 -14.10
C GLN A 411 -0.09 13.14 -14.41
N GLY A 412 -0.88 12.75 -13.40
CA GLY A 412 -1.88 11.68 -13.51
C GLY A 412 -1.31 10.26 -13.59
N GLU A 413 0.01 10.10 -13.55
CA GLU A 413 0.63 8.79 -13.50
C GLU A 413 0.89 8.35 -12.07
N CYS A 414 0.41 7.16 -11.72
CA CYS A 414 0.76 6.48 -10.47
C CYS A 414 1.92 5.51 -10.72
N ARG A 415 3.08 5.79 -10.11
CA ARG A 415 4.30 4.98 -10.23
C ARG A 415 4.55 4.21 -8.93
N VAL A 416 4.83 2.92 -9.03
CA VAL A 416 5.16 2.07 -7.88
C VAL A 416 6.68 2.00 -7.75
N HIS A 417 7.22 2.44 -6.62
CA HIS A 417 8.66 2.44 -6.36
C HIS A 417 9.13 1.20 -5.60
N GLY A 418 8.26 0.61 -4.77
CA GLY A 418 8.58 -0.61 -4.05
C GLY A 418 7.35 -1.19 -3.37
N LEU A 419 7.30 -2.50 -3.20
CA LEU A 419 6.19 -3.21 -2.58
C LEU A 419 6.66 -4.49 -1.88
N LEU A 420 6.10 -4.79 -0.71
CA LEU A 420 6.36 -6.06 -0.01
C LEU A 420 5.30 -7.12 -0.28
N PRO A 421 5.65 -8.41 -0.16
CA PRO A 421 4.68 -9.49 -0.10
C PRO A 421 3.65 -9.32 1.03
N ARG A 422 2.48 -9.93 0.89
CA ARG A 422 1.41 -9.84 1.90
C ARG A 422 1.75 -10.51 3.24
N GLY A 423 2.53 -11.58 3.23
CA GLY A 423 2.72 -12.47 4.38
C GLY A 423 4.09 -12.39 5.05
N ARG A 424 5.00 -11.52 4.58
CA ARG A 424 6.40 -11.52 5.02
C ARG A 424 6.73 -10.33 5.91
N GLU A 425 7.46 -10.60 6.99
CA GLU A 425 8.02 -9.58 7.87
C GLU A 425 9.37 -9.10 7.31
N SER A 426 9.44 -7.85 6.85
CA SER A 426 10.63 -7.27 6.23
C SER A 426 10.61 -5.75 6.29
N LEU A 427 11.78 -5.14 6.11
CA LEU A 427 11.90 -3.74 5.76
C LEU A 427 11.82 -3.59 4.24
N LEU A 428 10.92 -2.74 3.75
CA LEU A 428 10.97 -2.20 2.38
C LEU A 428 11.90 -1.00 2.40
N VAL A 429 12.86 -0.94 1.48
CA VAL A 429 13.69 0.26 1.26
C VAL A 429 13.47 0.74 -0.16
N VAL A 430 13.18 2.02 -0.30
CA VAL A 430 12.92 2.67 -1.58
C VAL A 430 13.76 3.94 -1.65
N ASP A 431 14.56 4.07 -2.70
CA ASP A 431 15.18 5.32 -3.11
C ASP A 431 14.32 5.93 -4.22
N THR A 432 13.74 7.10 -4.00
CA THR A 432 12.86 7.74 -5.00
C THR A 432 13.62 8.26 -6.24
N ASP A 433 14.96 8.23 -6.23
CA ASP A 433 15.76 8.48 -7.43
C ASP A 433 15.79 7.27 -8.39
N ASP A 434 15.56 6.07 -7.86
CA ASP A 434 15.58 4.87 -8.69
C ASP A 434 14.36 4.84 -9.62
N PRO A 435 14.49 4.25 -10.81
CA PRO A 435 13.35 4.05 -11.69
C PRO A 435 12.26 3.23 -11.00
N PRO A 436 10.98 3.62 -11.13
CA PRO A 436 9.90 2.87 -10.52
C PRO A 436 9.81 1.45 -11.08
N LEU A 437 9.38 0.51 -10.24
CA LEU A 437 9.11 -0.88 -10.63
C LEU A 437 8.04 -0.99 -11.71
N GLY A 438 7.10 -0.04 -11.75
CA GLY A 438 6.06 -0.01 -12.76
C GLY A 438 5.14 1.18 -12.62
N LYS A 439 4.17 1.26 -13.52
CA LYS A 439 3.08 2.23 -13.48
C LYS A 439 1.78 1.48 -13.27
N LEU A 440 0.86 2.07 -12.52
CA LEU A 440 -0.52 1.62 -12.43
C LEU A 440 -1.31 2.44 -13.46
N ILE A 441 -1.73 1.79 -14.56
CA ILE A 441 -2.34 2.49 -15.72
C ILE A 441 -3.76 2.01 -16.00
N SER A 442 -4.61 2.96 -16.38
CA SER A 442 -6.02 2.80 -16.69
C SER A 442 -6.37 1.84 -17.84
N ARG A 443 -7.47 1.10 -17.66
CA ARG A 443 -8.32 0.66 -18.75
C ARG A 443 -9.59 1.52 -18.88
N VAL A 444 -9.87 1.94 -20.11
CA VAL A 444 -11.22 2.29 -20.57
C VAL A 444 -11.83 1.01 -21.16
N ASP A 445 -12.99 0.57 -20.67
CA ASP A 445 -13.78 -0.44 -21.36
C ASP A 445 -14.38 0.18 -22.62
N THR A 446 -13.64 0.22 -23.72
CA THR A 446 -14.21 0.35 -25.06
C THR A 446 -14.55 -1.05 -25.58
N ASP A 447 -15.56 -1.70 -25.00
CA ASP A 447 -16.15 -2.93 -25.53
C ASP A 447 -17.62 -3.04 -25.10
N LEU A 448 -18.41 -2.00 -25.34
CA LEU A 448 -19.87 -2.10 -25.43
C LEU A 448 -20.39 -1.12 -26.50
N ASP A 449 -19.98 -1.31 -27.75
CA ASP A 449 -20.74 -0.84 -28.90
C ASP A 449 -20.49 -1.77 -30.09
N SER A 450 -21.30 -2.83 -30.17
CA SER A 450 -21.69 -3.40 -31.46
C SER A 450 -23.06 -4.08 -31.34
N ASP A 451 -24.07 -3.37 -31.84
CA ASP A 451 -25.30 -3.87 -32.46
C ASP A 451 -26.13 -4.92 -31.71
N ALA A 452 -27.10 -4.44 -30.92
CA ALA A 452 -28.45 -5.01 -30.95
C ALA A 452 -29.48 -3.90 -30.62
N SER A 453 -30.18 -3.44 -31.65
CA SER A 453 -31.35 -2.57 -31.54
C SER A 453 -32.44 -3.19 -30.66
N PRO A 454 -33.18 -2.41 -29.86
CA PRO A 454 -34.27 -2.92 -29.05
C PRO A 454 -35.49 -3.18 -29.93
N GLU A 455 -35.80 -4.44 -30.21
CA GLU A 455 -37.13 -4.84 -30.66
C GLU A 455 -37.99 -5.27 -29.47
N ASP A 456 -39.19 -4.70 -29.45
CA ASP A 456 -40.32 -4.90 -28.54
C ASP A 456 -40.50 -6.31 -27.99
N VAL A 457 -40.52 -6.43 -26.65
CA VAL A 457 -41.45 -7.37 -25.99
C VAL A 457 -42.03 -6.72 -24.74
N SER A 458 -43.34 -6.48 -24.80
CA SER A 458 -44.20 -5.95 -23.76
C SER A 458 -44.30 -6.90 -22.54
N VAL A 459 -44.17 -6.31 -21.35
CA VAL A 459 -44.48 -6.95 -20.07
C VAL A 459 -45.97 -6.71 -19.75
N PRO A 460 -46.80 -7.75 -19.51
CA PRO A 460 -48.15 -7.52 -19.00
C PRO A 460 -48.10 -7.27 -17.49
N ALA A 461 -48.76 -6.19 -17.07
CA ALA A 461 -48.99 -5.82 -15.68
C ALA A 461 -49.86 -6.86 -14.96
N ALA A 462 -49.47 -7.22 -13.73
CA ALA A 462 -50.34 -7.88 -12.78
C ALA A 462 -51.14 -6.81 -12.00
N SER A 463 -52.46 -6.83 -12.14
CA SER A 463 -53.39 -6.08 -11.30
C SER A 463 -54.33 -7.05 -10.58
N GLU A 464 -54.61 -6.69 -9.33
CA GLU A 464 -55.33 -7.41 -8.29
C GLU A 464 -56.81 -7.74 -8.61
N ASP A 465 -57.26 -8.76 -7.88
CA ASP A 465 -58.61 -8.96 -7.31
C ASP A 465 -59.83 -9.32 -8.17
N GLY A 466 -60.43 -10.47 -7.82
CA GLY A 466 -61.77 -10.42 -7.23
C GLY A 466 -62.89 -11.24 -7.89
N ALA A 467 -63.18 -12.38 -7.26
CA ALA A 467 -64.51 -13.01 -7.06
C ALA A 467 -65.23 -13.78 -8.21
N LEU A 468 -65.20 -15.13 -8.09
CA LEU A 468 -66.28 -16.14 -7.95
C LEU A 468 -67.69 -15.86 -8.55
N PRO A 469 -68.52 -16.88 -8.94
CA PRO A 469 -68.69 -18.16 -8.21
C PRO A 469 -69.10 -19.43 -9.01
N ASN A 470 -69.30 -20.50 -8.22
CA ASN A 470 -70.21 -21.66 -8.38
C ASN A 470 -69.69 -23.01 -8.92
N GLY A 471 -69.86 -24.04 -8.09
CA GLY A 471 -70.39 -25.33 -8.55
C GLY A 471 -69.60 -26.60 -8.20
N SER A 472 -69.59 -26.99 -6.92
CA SER A 472 -69.89 -28.33 -6.34
C SER A 472 -69.98 -29.59 -7.24
N PRO A 473 -69.99 -30.83 -6.65
CA PRO A 473 -69.23 -31.35 -5.50
C PRO A 473 -68.82 -32.85 -5.67
N HIS A 474 -68.42 -33.49 -4.55
CA HIS A 474 -68.33 -34.95 -4.23
C HIS A 474 -66.90 -35.50 -4.21
N THR A 475 -66.40 -36.19 -3.16
CA THR A 475 -66.99 -36.98 -2.07
C THR A 475 -66.04 -37.08 -0.87
N GLY A 476 -66.58 -37.23 0.35
CA GLY A 476 -65.94 -37.97 1.45
C GLY A 476 -65.77 -37.21 2.74
#